data_AF-A0A3N1Q2T4-F1
#
_entry.id   AF-A0A3N1Q2T4-F1
#
_cell.length_a   1.000
_cell.length_b   1.000
_cell.length_c   1.000
_cell.angle_alpha   90.00
_cell.angle_beta   90.00
_cell.angle_gamma   90.00
#
_symmetry.space_group_name_H-M   'P 1'
#
loop_
_entity.id
_entity.type
_entity.pdbx_description
1 polymer ?
#
loop_
_entity_poly.entity_id
_entity_poly.type
_entity_poly.pdbx_seq_one_letter_code
_entity_poly.pdbx_strand_id
1 'polypeptide(L)'
;MSDVTAVRSAVRGARVPREITDLENALTSAFHAFDAIEEMDFAHRVRVVDEISGIVPEAAAAAARAGYGDSAERVLLAAAGCPPAWASICQRWDDMLAESADIVLTTPSPLDLGELLRA
;
A
#
# COMPACT_ATOMS: atom_id res chain seq x y z
N MET A 1 -5.14 21.96 -31.75
CA MET A 1 -6.01 21.38 -30.69
C MET A 1 -5.98 19.85 -30.79
N SER A 2 -4.81 19.20 -30.74
CA SER A 2 -4.70 17.76 -31.03
C SER A 2 -3.93 16.92 -29.98
N ASP A 3 -3.44 17.50 -28.88
CA ASP A 3 -2.61 16.76 -27.91
C ASP A 3 -3.38 16.18 -26.70
N VAL A 4 -4.51 16.76 -26.33
CA VAL A 4 -5.21 16.37 -25.08
C VAL A 4 -5.79 14.95 -25.18
N THR A 5 -6.21 14.52 -26.37
CA THR A 5 -6.80 13.19 -26.59
C THR A 5 -5.72 12.10 -26.62
N ALA A 6 -4.53 12.40 -27.15
CA ALA A 6 -3.40 11.47 -27.19
C ALA A 6 -2.82 11.23 -25.79
N VAL A 7 -2.68 12.28 -24.98
CA VAL A 7 -2.26 12.18 -23.57
C VAL A 7 -3.28 11.36 -22.76
N ARG A 8 -4.59 11.61 -22.93
CA ARG A 8 -5.63 10.82 -22.23
C ARG A 8 -5.65 9.35 -22.65
N SER A 9 -5.31 9.04 -23.91
CA SER A 9 -5.19 7.65 -24.39
C SER A 9 -3.92 6.96 -23.88
N ALA A 10 -2.80 7.68 -23.78
CA ALA A 10 -1.54 7.16 -23.25
C ALA A 10 -1.64 6.88 -21.74
N VAL A 11 -2.30 7.75 -20.98
CA VAL A 11 -2.58 7.56 -19.54
C VAL A 11 -3.51 6.35 -19.31
N ARG A 12 -4.45 6.09 -20.22
CA ARG A 12 -5.33 4.90 -20.16
C ARG A 12 -4.62 3.58 -20.52
N GLY A 13 -3.45 3.66 -21.17
CA GLY A 13 -2.63 2.50 -21.54
C GLY A 13 -1.41 2.25 -20.65
N ALA A 14 -1.11 3.16 -19.70
CA ALA A 14 -0.02 2.98 -18.76
C ALA A 14 -0.41 1.87 -17.77
N ARG A 15 0.23 0.70 -17.92
CA ARG A 15 0.07 -0.40 -16.98
C ARG A 15 0.57 0.07 -15.61
N VAL A 16 -0.28 -0.06 -14.58
CA VAL A 16 0.13 0.18 -13.19
C VAL A 16 1.37 -0.68 -12.90
N PRO A 17 2.44 -0.12 -12.31
CA PRO A 17 3.61 -0.88 -11.93
C PRO A 17 3.23 -2.06 -11.05
N ARG A 18 3.91 -3.19 -11.23
CA ARG A 18 3.58 -4.43 -10.51
C ARG A 18 3.63 -4.22 -8.99
N GLU A 19 4.61 -3.46 -8.50
CA GLU A 19 4.81 -3.21 -7.08
C GLU A 19 3.64 -2.41 -6.48
N ILE A 20 3.02 -1.52 -7.26
CA ILE A 20 1.81 -0.81 -6.85
C ILE A 20 0.59 -1.74 -6.88
N THR A 21 0.46 -2.59 -7.90
CA THR A 21 -0.59 -3.63 -7.92
C THR A 21 -0.44 -4.60 -6.74
N ASP A 22 0.78 -5.00 -6.39
CA ASP A 22 1.05 -5.90 -5.26
C ASP A 22 0.66 -5.23 -3.92
N LEU A 23 0.92 -3.92 -3.76
CA LEU A 23 0.45 -3.14 -2.60
C LEU A 23 -1.08 -3.04 -2.53
N GLU A 24 -1.74 -2.73 -3.65
CA GLU A 24 -3.22 -2.70 -3.71
C GLU A 24 -3.83 -4.06 -3.37
N ASN A 25 -3.23 -5.15 -3.84
CA ASN A 25 -3.64 -6.50 -3.51
C ASN A 25 -3.43 -6.85 -2.03
N ALA A 26 -2.32 -6.42 -1.43
CA ALA A 26 -2.04 -6.61 -0.01
C ALA A 26 -3.08 -5.88 0.86
N LEU A 27 -3.38 -4.62 0.53
CA LEU A 27 -4.44 -3.84 1.19
C LEU A 27 -5.82 -4.46 1.04
N THR A 28 -6.15 -4.94 -0.17
CA THR A 28 -7.41 -5.64 -0.44
C THR A 28 -7.50 -6.92 0.40
N SER A 29 -6.41 -7.68 0.47
CA SER A 29 -6.36 -8.91 1.28
C SER A 29 -6.51 -8.60 2.76
N ALA A 30 -5.81 -7.58 3.27
CA ALA A 30 -5.94 -7.13 4.66
C ALA A 30 -7.36 -6.63 4.98
N PHE A 31 -7.99 -5.90 4.05
CA PHE A 31 -9.37 -5.43 4.18
C PHE A 31 -10.35 -6.60 4.34
N HIS A 32 -10.21 -7.63 3.50
CA HIS A 32 -11.10 -8.80 3.44
C HIS A 32 -10.72 -9.97 4.37
N ALA A 33 -9.56 -9.90 5.04
CA ALA A 33 -9.07 -10.98 5.91
C ALA A 33 -10.04 -11.39 7.03
N PHE A 34 -11.01 -10.53 7.33
CA PHE A 34 -11.97 -10.68 8.41
C PHE A 34 -13.40 -10.87 7.94
N ASP A 35 -13.64 -11.13 6.66
CA ASP A 35 -15.00 -11.38 6.14
C ASP A 35 -15.69 -12.56 6.85
N ALA A 36 -14.91 -13.51 7.42
CA ALA A 36 -15.39 -14.63 8.24
C ALA A 36 -14.92 -14.57 9.71
N ILE A 37 -14.55 -13.40 10.23
CA ILE A 37 -13.95 -13.27 11.58
C ILE A 37 -14.87 -13.77 12.68
N GLU A 38 -16.18 -13.60 12.52
CA GLU A 38 -17.19 -13.99 13.52
C GLU A 38 -17.20 -15.50 13.77
N GLU A 39 -16.81 -16.30 12.77
CA GLU A 39 -16.74 -17.77 12.85
C GLU A 39 -15.43 -18.27 13.45
N MET A 40 -14.41 -17.42 13.57
CA MET A 40 -13.11 -17.77 14.12
C MET A 40 -13.09 -17.64 15.64
N ASP A 41 -12.34 -18.52 16.32
CA ASP A 41 -11.99 -18.32 17.72
C ASP A 41 -10.99 -17.16 17.89
N PHE A 42 -10.87 -16.64 19.12
CA PHE A 42 -10.02 -15.47 19.40
C PHE A 42 -8.54 -15.71 19.07
N ALA A 43 -8.00 -16.90 19.34
CA ALA A 43 -6.59 -17.20 19.08
C ALA A 43 -6.28 -17.22 17.58
N HIS A 44 -7.21 -17.75 16.78
CA HIS A 44 -7.12 -17.74 15.33
C HIS A 44 -7.23 -16.31 14.77
N ARG A 45 -8.15 -15.49 15.30
CA ARG A 45 -8.26 -14.07 14.91
C ARG A 45 -6.94 -13.33 15.12
N VAL A 46 -6.30 -13.49 16.28
CA VAL A 46 -5.00 -12.86 16.57
C VAL A 46 -3.92 -13.28 15.57
N ARG A 47 -3.87 -14.57 15.21
CA ARG A 47 -2.87 -15.06 14.23
C ARG A 47 -3.11 -14.48 12.84
N VAL A 48 -4.36 -14.43 12.38
CA VAL A 48 -4.72 -13.82 11.08
C VAL A 48 -4.34 -12.34 11.09
N VAL A 49 -4.67 -11.60 12.15
CA VAL A 49 -4.29 -10.19 12.33
C VAL A 49 -2.77 -10.03 12.18
N ASP A 50 -1.98 -10.86 12.86
CA ASP A 50 -0.52 -10.76 12.85
C ASP A 50 0.06 -10.99 11.45
N GLU A 51 -0.41 -12.04 10.77
CA GLU A 51 0.04 -12.40 9.42
C GLU A 51 -0.29 -11.31 8.39
N ILE A 52 -1.51 -10.76 8.41
CA ILE A 52 -1.89 -9.71 7.46
C ILE A 52 -1.25 -8.35 7.78
N SER A 53 -0.84 -8.12 9.03
CA SER A 53 -0.23 -6.85 9.41
C SER A 53 1.17 -6.69 8.81
N GLY A 54 1.85 -7.79 8.46
CA GLY A 54 3.18 -7.75 7.86
C GLY A 54 3.18 -7.55 6.34
N ILE A 55 2.16 -8.05 5.64
CA ILE A 55 2.14 -8.02 4.16
C ILE A 55 2.05 -6.63 3.56
N VAL A 56 1.34 -5.69 4.21
CA VAL A 56 1.17 -4.32 3.69
C VAL A 56 2.47 -3.50 3.83
N PRO A 57 3.13 -3.44 5.00
CA PRO A 57 4.45 -2.81 5.14
C PRO A 57 5.49 -3.37 4.16
N GLU A 58 5.52 -4.69 3.97
CA GLU A 58 6.45 -5.33 3.03
C GLU A 58 6.21 -4.91 1.57
N ALA A 59 4.95 -4.86 1.14
CA ALA A 59 4.59 -4.42 -0.20
C ALA A 59 4.89 -2.93 -0.40
N ALA A 60 4.64 -2.10 0.62
CA ALA A 60 4.98 -0.68 0.61
C ALA A 60 6.50 -0.46 0.49
N ALA A 61 7.30 -1.22 1.25
CA ALA A 61 8.76 -1.22 1.14
C ALA A 61 9.25 -1.63 -0.26
N ALA A 62 8.61 -2.62 -0.88
CA ALA A 62 8.94 -3.04 -2.24
C ALA A 62 8.64 -1.94 -3.27
N ALA A 63 7.49 -1.28 -3.17
CA ALA A 63 7.11 -0.16 -4.04
C ALA A 63 8.05 1.04 -3.87
N ALA A 64 8.41 1.39 -2.63
CA ALA A 64 9.33 2.49 -2.35
C ALA A 64 10.74 2.21 -2.93
N ARG A 65 11.28 1.00 -2.72
CA ARG A 65 12.59 0.59 -3.30
C ARG A 65 12.60 0.57 -4.83
N ALA A 66 11.44 0.33 -5.45
CA ALA A 66 11.29 0.40 -6.90
C ALA A 66 11.16 1.84 -7.44
N GLY A 67 11.19 2.86 -6.57
CA GLY A 67 11.08 4.27 -6.94
C GLY A 67 9.64 4.76 -7.10
N TYR A 68 8.66 4.04 -6.56
CA TYR A 68 7.24 4.40 -6.64
C TYR A 68 6.67 4.95 -5.32
N GLY A 69 7.53 5.58 -4.48
CA GLY A 69 7.15 6.11 -3.17
C GLY A 69 5.89 6.98 -3.19
N ASP A 70 5.87 8.03 -4.03
CA ASP A 70 4.71 8.94 -4.17
C ASP A 70 3.41 8.24 -4.59
N SER A 71 3.51 7.12 -5.33
CA SER A 71 2.34 6.36 -5.75
C SER A 71 1.87 5.43 -4.61
N ALA A 72 2.81 4.80 -3.91
CA ALA A 72 2.54 3.98 -2.73
C ALA A 72 1.89 4.82 -1.62
N GLU A 73 2.41 6.02 -1.34
CA GLU A 73 1.83 6.95 -0.36
C GLU A 73 0.37 7.30 -0.69
N ARG A 74 0.09 7.62 -1.96
CA ARG A 74 -1.30 7.91 -2.40
C ARG A 74 -2.24 6.73 -2.22
N VAL A 75 -1.75 5.51 -2.45
CA VAL A 75 -2.54 4.28 -2.22
C VAL A 75 -2.81 4.08 -0.72
N LEU A 76 -1.81 4.27 0.14
CA LEU A 76 -1.97 4.18 1.60
C LEU A 76 -2.94 5.24 2.14
N LEU A 77 -2.84 6.49 1.66
CA LEU A 77 -3.79 7.55 2.02
C LEU A 77 -5.22 7.24 1.57
N ALA A 78 -5.39 6.65 0.40
CA ALA A 78 -6.70 6.21 -0.08
C ALA A 78 -7.28 5.09 0.82
N ALA A 79 -6.44 4.13 1.25
CA ALA A 79 -6.84 3.08 2.17
C ALA A 79 -7.22 3.63 3.56
N ALA A 80 -6.47 4.60 4.07
CA ALA A 80 -6.78 5.29 5.33
C ALA A 80 -8.16 5.98 5.29
N GLY A 81 -8.57 6.50 4.12
CA GLY A 81 -9.89 7.09 3.91
C GLY A 81 -11.05 6.10 3.88
N CYS A 82 -10.77 4.80 3.78
CA CYS A 82 -11.75 3.72 3.64
C CYS A 82 -11.44 2.56 4.61
N PRO A 83 -11.48 2.77 5.94
CA PRO A 83 -11.14 1.73 6.90
C PRO A 83 -12.19 0.60 6.87
N PRO A 84 -11.79 -0.66 7.06
CA PRO A 84 -12.73 -1.77 7.18
C PRO A 84 -13.52 -1.68 8.49
N ALA A 85 -14.72 -2.29 8.53
CA ALA A 85 -15.62 -2.19 9.68
C ALA A 85 -14.96 -2.68 11.00
N TRP A 86 -14.11 -3.71 10.91
CA TRP A 86 -13.40 -4.28 12.06
C TRP A 86 -12.26 -3.39 12.59
N ALA A 87 -11.80 -2.39 11.85
CA ALA A 87 -10.78 -1.44 12.33
C ALA A 87 -11.27 -0.63 13.54
N SER A 88 -12.60 -0.49 13.72
CA SER A 88 -13.19 0.08 14.93
C SER A 88 -12.97 -0.78 16.19
N ILE A 89 -12.66 -2.06 16.01
CA ILE A 89 -12.54 -3.08 17.06
C ILE A 89 -11.07 -3.33 17.40
N CYS A 90 -10.14 -3.08 16.47
CA CYS A 90 -8.71 -3.09 16.75
C CYS A 90 -7.96 -1.98 15.99
N GLN A 91 -7.06 -1.28 16.69
CA GLN A 91 -6.23 -0.20 16.15
C GLN A 91 -5.22 -0.67 15.08
N ARG A 92 -5.17 -1.97 14.79
CA ARG A 92 -4.14 -2.58 13.98
C ARG A 92 -4.15 -2.08 12.53
N TRP A 93 -5.30 -1.68 12.01
CA TRP A 93 -5.41 -1.07 10.69
C TRP A 93 -4.61 0.24 10.59
N ASP A 94 -4.84 1.16 11.53
CA ASP A 94 -4.18 2.46 11.54
C ASP A 94 -2.68 2.33 11.80
N ASP A 95 -2.28 1.45 12.74
CA ASP A 95 -0.87 1.17 13.03
C ASP A 95 -0.13 0.63 11.80
N MET A 96 -0.72 -0.34 11.11
CA MET A 96 -0.16 -0.94 9.89
C MET A 96 0.01 0.10 8.78
N LEU A 97 -0.98 0.99 8.59
CA LEU A 97 -0.89 2.06 7.60
C LEU A 97 0.17 3.10 7.98
N ALA A 98 0.28 3.46 9.26
CA ALA A 98 1.29 4.39 9.75
C ALA A 98 2.71 3.83 9.57
N GLU A 99 2.93 2.55 9.91
CA GLU A 99 4.19 1.85 9.69
C GLU A 99 4.54 1.80 8.19
N SER A 100 3.57 1.45 7.34
CA SER A 100 3.77 1.42 5.89
C SER A 100 4.13 2.79 5.31
N ALA A 101 3.50 3.86 5.81
CA ALA A 101 3.79 5.23 5.39
C ALA A 101 5.19 5.68 5.82
N ASP A 102 5.60 5.38 7.05
CA ASP A 102 6.95 5.67 7.55
C ASP A 102 8.03 4.98 6.70
N ILE A 103 7.81 3.71 6.34
CA ILE A 103 8.70 2.96 5.44
C ILE A 103 8.83 3.64 4.08
N VAL A 104 7.72 4.09 3.49
CA VAL A 104 7.73 4.78 2.19
C VAL A 104 8.53 6.08 2.27
N LEU A 105 8.34 6.86 3.34
CA LEU A 105 9.02 8.14 3.54
C LEU A 105 10.51 8.01 3.87
N THR A 106 10.91 6.92 4.53
CA THR A 106 12.30 6.70 4.96
C THR A 106 13.12 5.89 3.95
N THR A 107 12.49 5.24 2.98
CA THR A 107 13.18 4.52 1.92
C THR A 107 13.67 5.50 0.85
N PRO A 108 14.99 5.66 0.65
CA PRO A 108 15.52 6.58 -0.34
C PRO A 108 15.11 6.13 -1.75
N SER A 109 14.57 7.06 -2.55
CA SER A 109 14.27 6.79 -3.95
C SER A 109 15.58 6.51 -4.71
N PRO A 110 15.61 5.52 -5.63
CA PRO A 110 16.75 5.30 -6.51
C PRO A 110 17.11 6.55 -7.33
N LEU A 111 16.14 7.44 -7.58
CA LEU A 111 16.33 8.71 -8.26
C LEU A 111 17.11 9.71 -7.36
N ASP A 112 16.85 9.72 -6.05
CA ASP A 112 17.54 10.60 -5.08
C ASP A 112 19.00 10.18 -4.88
N LEU A 113 19.29 8.88 -4.89
CA LEU A 113 20.66 8.36 -4.83
C LEU A 113 21.48 8.76 -6.07
N GLY A 114 20.83 8.83 -7.23
CA GLY A 114 21.46 9.28 -8.47
C GLY A 114 21.84 10.76 -8.45
N GLU A 115 21.08 11.61 -7.74
CA GLU A 115 21.42 13.02 -7.53
C GLU A 115 22.51 13.18 -6.46
N LEU A 116 22.44 12.44 -5.36
CA LEU A 116 23.43 12.48 -4.29
C LEU A 116 24.83 12.02 -4.72
N LEU A 117 24.92 11.07 -5.66
CA LEU A 117 26.20 10.59 -6.19
C LEU A 117 26.79 11.50 -7.28
N ARG A 118 26.05 12.53 -7.73
CA ARG A 118 26.50 13.51 -8.73
C ARG A 118 26.86 14.88 -8.14
N ALA A 119 26.64 15.09 -6.84
CA ALA A 119 27.04 16.27 -6.08
C ALA A 119 28.42 16.08 -5.43
#